data_AF-X1TCK0-F1
#
_entry.id   AF-X1TCK0-F1
#
_cell.length_a   1.000
_cell.length_b   1.000
_cell.length_c   1.000
_cell.angle_alpha   90.00
_cell.angle_beta   90.00
_cell.angle_gamma   90.00
#
_symmetry.space_group_name_H-M   'P 1'
#
loop_
_entity.id
_entity.type
_entity.pdbx_description
1 polymer ?
#
loop_
_entity_poly.entity_id
_entity_poly.type
_entity_poly.pdbx_seq_one_letter_code
_entity_poly.pdbx_strand_id
1 'polypeptide(L)'
;MSQKTIDKTLEKWQEKVKEEAPLPDTGRERGGAGDHCPEFTMEEWIRQDDPLKDDPKHCRPCRLGVPANWYFNELQEKGHEDLAAVIEHIATRVEGPDMPLILCREFDIIKAVVEEPLRERLKDFDCATQSFNPDDVVEDESAAASKSR
;
A
#
# COMPACT_ATOMS: atom_id res chain seq x y z
N MET A 1 12.04 -16.33 10.51
CA MET A 1 11.89 -17.21 9.33
C MET A 1 13.15 -17.17 8.47
N SER A 2 13.44 -18.22 7.69
CA SER A 2 14.59 -18.25 6.77
C SER A 2 14.18 -17.68 5.40
N GLN A 3 15.12 -17.08 4.64
CA GLN A 3 14.87 -16.53 3.30
C GLN A 3 14.17 -17.55 2.39
N LYS A 4 14.64 -18.80 2.42
CA LYS A 4 14.05 -19.92 1.66
C LYS A 4 12.59 -20.21 2.03
N THR A 5 12.19 -19.90 3.25
CA THR A 5 10.81 -20.05 3.70
C THR A 5 9.93 -18.93 3.15
N ILE A 6 10.44 -17.70 3.11
CA ILE A 6 9.73 -16.54 2.55
C ILE A 6 9.57 -16.71 1.04
N ASP A 7 10.64 -17.06 0.32
CA ASP A 7 10.59 -17.29 -1.14
C ASP A 7 9.57 -18.38 -1.50
N LYS A 8 9.62 -19.51 -0.78
CA LYS A 8 8.70 -20.63 -1.00
C LYS A 8 7.25 -20.29 -0.63
N THR A 9 7.08 -19.42 0.35
CA THR A 9 5.75 -18.90 0.73
C THR A 9 5.23 -18.02 -0.41
N LEU A 10 6.03 -17.07 -0.89
CA LEU A 10 5.72 -16.21 -2.02
C LEU A 10 5.36 -17.01 -3.28
N GLU A 11 6.16 -18.03 -3.64
CA GLU A 11 5.87 -18.91 -4.78
C GLU A 11 4.51 -19.61 -4.62
N LYS A 12 4.25 -20.19 -3.45
CA LYS A 12 2.99 -20.87 -3.15
C LYS A 12 1.78 -19.91 -3.19
N TRP A 13 1.95 -18.68 -2.72
CA TRP A 13 0.92 -17.64 -2.82
C TRP A 13 0.68 -17.22 -4.26
N GLN A 14 1.74 -17.02 -5.05
CA GLN A 14 1.63 -16.69 -6.47
C GLN A 14 0.93 -17.80 -7.28
N GLU A 15 1.12 -19.07 -6.91
CA GLU A 15 0.36 -20.19 -7.48
C GLU A 15 -1.11 -20.16 -7.06
N LYS A 16 -1.39 -19.93 -5.77
CA LYS A 16 -2.76 -19.81 -5.26
C LYS A 16 -3.55 -18.68 -5.93
N VAL A 17 -2.93 -17.53 -6.17
CA VAL A 17 -3.52 -16.40 -6.92
C VAL A 17 -3.84 -16.80 -8.36
N LYS A 18 -3.00 -17.59 -9.03
CA LYS A 18 -3.28 -18.08 -10.39
C LYS A 18 -4.46 -19.06 -10.44
N GLU A 19 -4.70 -19.80 -9.36
CA GLU A 19 -5.77 -20.81 -9.27
C GLU A 19 -7.11 -20.19 -8.83
N GLU A 20 -7.08 -19.19 -7.93
CA GLU A 20 -8.27 -18.54 -7.37
C GLU A 20 -8.69 -17.25 -8.05
N ALA A 21 -7.99 -16.73 -9.08
CA ALA A 21 -8.42 -15.50 -9.75
C ALA A 21 -9.71 -15.72 -10.57
N PRO A 22 -10.90 -15.26 -10.13
CA PRO A 22 -11.95 -14.98 -11.09
C PRO A 22 -11.47 -13.84 -11.99
N LEU A 23 -11.81 -13.91 -13.28
CA LEU A 23 -11.66 -12.79 -14.21
C LEU A 23 -12.18 -11.50 -13.55
N PRO A 24 -11.51 -10.35 -13.71
CA PRO A 24 -12.08 -9.09 -13.23
C PRO A 24 -13.38 -8.84 -14.01
N ASP A 25 -14.50 -8.94 -13.29
CA ASP A 25 -15.79 -8.50 -13.75
C ASP A 25 -15.68 -6.98 -13.98
N THR A 26 -15.55 -6.58 -15.23
CA THR A 26 -15.62 -5.18 -15.66
C THR A 26 -17.09 -4.74 -15.67
N GLY A 27 -17.74 -4.92 -14.53
CA GLY A 27 -19.13 -4.61 -14.23
C GLY A 27 -19.30 -3.14 -13.86
N ARG A 28 -19.14 -2.27 -14.86
CA ARG A 28 -19.69 -0.92 -14.96
C ARG A 28 -20.95 -0.68 -14.09
N GLU A 29 -20.86 0.19 -13.08
CA GLU A 29 -21.96 1.09 -12.67
C GLU A 29 -21.43 2.49 -12.32
N ARG A 30 -22.16 3.48 -12.81
CA ARG A 30 -21.82 4.91 -12.83
C ARG A 30 -22.68 5.56 -11.74
N GLY A 31 -22.10 6.11 -10.66
CA GLY A 31 -22.91 6.76 -9.62
C GLY A 31 -22.14 7.62 -8.62
N GLY A 32 -22.37 8.94 -8.68
CA GLY A 32 -22.47 9.83 -7.50
C GLY A 32 -21.20 10.51 -7.02
N ALA A 33 -21.00 11.79 -7.36
CA ALA A 33 -19.92 12.64 -6.85
C ALA A 33 -19.86 12.68 -5.30
N GLY A 34 -18.69 12.34 -4.75
CA GLY A 34 -18.31 12.42 -3.33
C GLY A 34 -17.24 11.36 -3.04
N ASP A 35 -16.05 11.77 -2.60
CA ASP A 35 -14.94 10.92 -2.12
C ASP A 35 -14.73 9.60 -2.91
N HIS A 36 -14.37 9.71 -4.19
CA HIS A 36 -14.04 8.52 -4.98
C HIS A 36 -12.61 8.12 -4.75
N CYS A 37 -12.44 6.97 -4.11
CA CYS A 37 -11.22 6.21 -4.19
C CYS A 37 -10.80 6.05 -5.65
N PRO A 38 -9.51 6.25 -6.00
CA PRO A 38 -9.08 5.89 -7.33
C PRO A 38 -9.33 4.39 -7.54
N GLU A 39 -10.00 3.99 -8.62
CA GLU A 39 -10.22 2.57 -8.96
C GLU A 39 -8.90 1.84 -9.31
N PHE A 40 -7.76 2.49 -9.16
CA PHE A 40 -6.45 1.96 -9.53
C PHE A 40 -5.89 1.09 -8.40
N THR A 41 -5.21 0.02 -8.80
CA THR A 41 -4.41 -0.76 -7.86
C THR A 41 -3.21 0.06 -7.37
N MET A 42 -2.55 -0.39 -6.30
CA MET A 42 -1.34 0.30 -5.81
C MET A 42 -0.21 0.23 -6.86
N GLU A 43 -0.10 -0.88 -7.60
CA GLU A 43 0.83 -1.03 -8.72
C GLU A 43 0.52 -0.06 -9.87
N GLU A 44 -0.76 0.17 -10.18
CA GLU A 44 -1.15 1.14 -11.19
C GLU A 44 -0.89 2.58 -10.73
N TRP A 45 -1.23 2.90 -9.48
CA TRP A 45 -1.02 4.22 -8.90
C TRP A 45 0.46 4.62 -8.88
N ILE A 46 1.37 3.71 -8.52
CA ILE A 46 2.80 4.01 -8.47
C ILE A 46 3.42 4.20 -9.87
N ARG A 47 2.76 3.71 -10.93
CA ARG A 47 3.20 3.81 -12.32
C ARG A 47 2.73 5.06 -13.06
N GLN A 48 1.73 5.76 -12.55
CA GLN A 48 1.22 6.93 -13.26
C GLN A 48 2.30 8.00 -13.34
N ASP A 49 2.25 8.78 -14.42
CA ASP A 49 3.13 9.93 -14.56
C ASP A 49 2.84 10.92 -13.42
N ASP A 50 3.90 11.30 -12.71
CA ASP A 50 3.81 12.20 -11.56
C ASP A 50 4.68 13.44 -11.85
N PRO A 51 4.05 14.60 -12.13
CA PRO A 51 4.78 15.83 -12.39
C PRO A 51 5.58 16.32 -11.16
N LEU A 52 5.30 15.78 -9.97
CA LEU A 52 5.95 16.12 -8.71
C LEU A 52 6.85 14.99 -8.20
N LYS A 53 7.21 14.01 -9.04
CA LYS A 53 8.09 12.88 -8.66
C LYS A 53 9.43 13.29 -8.06
N ASP A 54 9.95 14.45 -8.47
CA ASP A 54 11.24 14.99 -8.02
C ASP A 54 11.11 15.79 -6.72
N ASP A 55 9.88 16.08 -6.27
CA ASP A 55 9.61 16.68 -4.96
C ASP A 55 9.47 15.56 -3.90
N PRO A 56 10.38 15.47 -2.91
CA PRO A 56 10.31 14.48 -1.85
C PRO A 56 8.99 14.48 -1.07
N LYS A 57 8.29 15.62 -0.99
CA LYS A 57 6.98 15.70 -0.32
C LYS A 57 5.88 14.96 -1.08
N HIS A 58 5.95 14.97 -2.40
CA HIS A 58 4.91 14.46 -3.29
C HIS A 58 5.25 13.09 -3.90
N CYS A 59 6.55 12.76 -3.96
CA CYS A 59 7.10 11.51 -4.45
C CYS A 59 6.34 10.29 -3.90
N ARG A 60 5.57 9.62 -4.76
CA ARG A 60 4.79 8.42 -4.38
C ARG A 60 5.68 7.30 -3.83
N PRO A 61 6.82 6.92 -4.46
CA PRO A 61 7.72 5.91 -3.89
C PRO A 61 8.24 6.28 -2.49
N CYS A 62 8.53 7.56 -2.26
CA CYS A 62 9.08 8.06 -1.00
C CYS A 62 8.10 7.91 0.17
N ARG A 63 6.80 7.87 -0.13
CA ARG A 63 5.72 7.75 0.87
C ARG A 63 5.39 6.30 1.23
N LEU A 64 5.91 5.31 0.51
CA LEU A 64 5.57 3.89 0.72
C LEU A 64 6.02 3.30 2.06
N GLY A 65 6.89 3.98 2.81
CA GLY A 65 7.28 3.52 4.15
C GLY A 65 6.10 3.47 5.13
N VAL A 66 5.19 4.44 5.06
CA VAL A 66 3.98 4.49 5.91
C VAL A 66 3.03 3.32 5.61
N PRO A 67 2.59 3.08 4.35
CA PRO A 67 1.73 1.96 4.05
C PRO A 67 2.40 0.61 4.30
N ALA A 68 3.71 0.46 4.02
CA ALA A 68 4.41 -0.79 4.34
C ALA A 68 4.36 -1.12 5.84
N ASN A 69 4.65 -0.15 6.69
CA ASN A 69 4.60 -0.35 8.14
C ASN A 69 3.16 -0.61 8.64
N TRP A 70 2.17 0.09 8.06
CA TRP A 70 0.77 -0.14 8.42
C TRP A 70 0.30 -1.54 8.01
N TYR A 71 0.56 -1.97 6.78
CA TYR A 71 0.25 -3.32 6.29
C TYR A 71 0.89 -4.40 7.17
N PHE A 72 2.17 -4.22 7.51
CA PHE A 72 2.88 -5.15 8.38
C PHE A 72 2.17 -5.34 9.72
N ASN A 73 1.86 -4.24 10.42
CA ASN A 73 1.21 -4.30 11.73
C ASN A 73 -0.21 -4.88 11.62
N GLU A 74 -0.99 -4.43 10.64
CA GLU A 74 -2.37 -4.91 10.45
C GLU A 74 -2.40 -6.42 10.16
N LEU A 75 -1.51 -6.91 9.29
CA LEU A 75 -1.39 -8.34 8.99
C LEU A 75 -0.97 -9.15 10.22
N GLN A 76 -0.01 -8.66 11.02
CA GLN A 76 0.39 -9.31 12.27
C GLN A 76 -0.77 -9.39 13.26
N GLU A 77 -1.49 -8.29 13.48
CA GLU A 77 -2.63 -8.23 14.42
C GLU A 77 -3.78 -9.17 14.02
N LYS A 78 -3.92 -9.45 12.73
CA LYS A 78 -4.92 -10.39 12.19
C LYS A 78 -4.43 -11.83 12.05
N GLY A 79 -3.18 -12.11 12.42
CA GLY A 79 -2.62 -13.46 12.41
C GLY A 79 -2.08 -13.91 11.04
N HIS A 80 -1.87 -12.98 10.10
CA HIS A 80 -1.26 -13.21 8.79
C HIS A 80 0.26 -12.93 8.86
N GLU A 81 0.96 -13.57 9.79
CA GLU A 81 2.39 -13.34 10.07
C GLU A 81 3.30 -13.60 8.86
N ASP A 82 2.93 -14.57 8.03
CA ASP A 82 3.62 -14.95 6.81
C ASP A 82 3.47 -13.88 5.71
N LEU A 83 2.31 -13.25 5.59
CA LEU A 83 2.11 -12.10 4.69
C LEU A 83 2.83 -10.86 5.22
N ALA A 84 2.79 -10.62 6.53
CA ALA A 84 3.55 -9.52 7.16
C ALA A 84 5.06 -9.67 6.91
N ALA A 85 5.60 -10.89 7.03
CA ALA A 85 7.00 -11.17 6.77
C ALA A 85 7.42 -10.86 5.32
N VAL A 86 6.52 -11.04 4.34
CA VAL A 86 6.77 -10.65 2.93
C VAL A 86 6.93 -9.13 2.82
N ILE A 87 6.03 -8.35 3.44
CA ILE A 87 6.10 -6.89 3.43
C ILE A 87 7.39 -6.39 4.09
N GLU A 88 7.72 -6.90 5.29
CA GLU A 88 8.96 -6.55 5.98
C GLU A 88 10.19 -6.90 5.14
N HIS A 89 10.19 -8.08 4.52
CA HIS A 89 11.30 -8.53 3.68
C HIS A 89 11.55 -7.58 2.50
N ILE A 90 10.50 -7.18 1.79
CA ILE A 90 10.61 -6.26 0.65
C ILE A 90 11.07 -4.89 1.12
N ALA A 91 10.42 -4.34 2.15
CA ALA A 91 10.73 -3.01 2.66
C ALA A 91 12.14 -2.87 3.24
N THR A 92 12.73 -3.95 3.75
CA THR A 92 14.04 -3.91 4.45
C THR A 92 15.20 -4.53 3.67
N ARG A 93 14.93 -5.45 2.72
CA ARG A 93 15.99 -6.25 2.07
C ARG A 93 16.01 -6.17 0.56
N VAL A 94 14.92 -5.74 -0.08
CA VAL A 94 14.92 -5.54 -1.53
C VAL A 94 15.48 -4.16 -1.80
N GLU A 95 16.68 -4.13 -2.37
CA GLU A 95 17.33 -2.89 -2.80
C GLU A 95 17.17 -2.72 -4.31
N GLY A 96 16.86 -1.50 -4.75
CA GLY A 96 16.83 -1.16 -6.17
C GLY A 96 15.65 -0.28 -6.57
N PRO A 97 15.68 0.28 -7.80
CA PRO A 97 14.65 1.18 -8.30
C PRO A 97 13.28 0.51 -8.46
N ASP A 98 13.26 -0.83 -8.56
CA ASP A 98 12.03 -1.61 -8.73
C ASP A 98 11.34 -1.94 -7.40
N MET A 99 11.99 -1.73 -6.25
CA MET A 99 11.42 -2.06 -4.93
C MET A 99 10.03 -1.44 -4.71
N PRO A 100 9.78 -0.15 -5.00
CA PRO A 100 8.45 0.46 -4.86
C PRO A 100 7.37 -0.26 -5.66
N LEU A 101 7.71 -0.69 -6.88
CA LEU A 101 6.79 -1.39 -7.76
C LEU A 101 6.48 -2.80 -7.24
N ILE A 102 7.50 -3.52 -6.77
CA ILE A 102 7.35 -4.85 -6.16
C ILE A 102 6.47 -4.75 -4.91
N LEU A 103 6.72 -3.77 -4.04
CA LEU A 103 5.96 -3.57 -2.81
C LEU A 103 4.48 -3.28 -3.09
N CYS A 104 4.19 -2.36 -4.01
CA CYS A 104 2.81 -2.05 -4.40
C CYS A 104 2.08 -3.27 -5.00
N ARG A 105 2.77 -4.07 -5.82
CA ARG A 105 2.22 -5.30 -6.37
C ARG A 105 1.88 -6.32 -5.27
N GLU A 106 2.72 -6.44 -4.25
CA GLU A 106 2.43 -7.31 -3.12
C GLU A 106 1.25 -6.83 -2.27
N PHE A 107 1.06 -5.52 -2.10
CA PHE A 107 -0.18 -5.00 -1.48
C PHE A 107 -1.43 -5.45 -2.25
N ASP A 108 -1.39 -5.39 -3.58
CA ASP A 108 -2.48 -5.83 -4.45
C ASP A 108 -2.74 -7.34 -4.34
N ILE A 109 -1.68 -8.16 -4.31
CA ILE A 109 -1.75 -9.61 -4.10
C ILE A 109 -2.36 -9.95 -2.74
N ILE A 110 -1.89 -9.31 -1.66
CA ILE A 110 -2.38 -9.54 -0.30
C ILE A 110 -3.88 -9.30 -0.23
N LYS A 111 -4.38 -8.18 -0.79
CA LYS A 111 -5.81 -7.88 -0.84
C LYS A 111 -6.61 -8.99 -1.54
N ALA A 112 -6.06 -9.62 -2.58
CA ALA A 112 -6.75 -10.70 -3.30
C ALA A 112 -6.89 -11.98 -2.46
N VAL A 113 -5.96 -12.25 -1.55
CA VAL A 113 -5.86 -13.55 -0.87
C VAL A 113 -6.33 -13.56 0.59
N VAL A 114 -6.40 -12.40 1.25
CA VAL A 114 -6.98 -12.27 2.58
C VAL A 114 -8.52 -12.32 2.54
N GLU A 115 -9.11 -12.62 3.68
CA GLU A 115 -10.56 -12.61 3.91
C GLU A 115 -11.18 -11.22 3.74
N GLU A 116 -12.47 -11.18 3.38
CA GLU A 116 -13.20 -9.96 3.03
C GLU A 116 -13.14 -8.84 4.09
N PRO A 117 -13.30 -9.10 5.40
CA PRO A 117 -13.20 -8.04 6.40
C PRO A 117 -11.84 -7.34 6.43
N LEU A 118 -10.76 -8.10 6.22
CA LEU A 118 -9.42 -7.54 6.15
C LEU A 118 -9.18 -6.87 4.81
N ARG A 119 -9.60 -7.49 3.71
CA ARG A 119 -9.50 -6.95 2.35
C ARG A 119 -10.08 -5.54 2.24
N GLU A 120 -11.30 -5.32 2.73
CA GLU A 120 -11.95 -4.00 2.64
C GLU A 120 -11.19 -2.95 3.47
N ARG A 121 -10.70 -3.33 4.65
CA ARG A 121 -9.87 -2.44 5.48
C ARG A 121 -8.54 -2.08 4.82
N LEU A 122 -7.92 -3.01 4.10
CA LEU A 122 -6.71 -2.75 3.31
C LEU A 122 -7.02 -1.80 2.13
N LYS A 123 -8.15 -2.00 1.44
CA LYS A 123 -8.59 -1.10 0.35
C LYS A 123 -8.87 0.32 0.85
N ASP A 124 -9.54 0.47 1.99
CA ASP A 124 -9.82 1.78 2.59
C ASP A 124 -8.53 2.53 2.92
N PHE A 125 -7.51 1.82 3.39
CA PHE A 125 -6.22 2.40 3.70
C PHE A 125 -5.42 2.79 2.45
N ASP A 126 -5.41 1.94 1.42
CA ASP A 126 -4.84 2.30 0.12
C ASP A 126 -5.52 3.53 -0.45
N CYS A 127 -6.84 3.61 -0.30
CA CYS A 127 -7.61 4.77 -0.69
C CYS A 127 -7.08 6.07 -0.10
N ALA A 128 -6.97 6.10 1.23
CA ALA A 128 -6.45 7.24 1.96
C ALA A 128 -5.01 7.57 1.55
N THR A 129 -4.19 6.55 1.28
CA THR A 129 -2.81 6.72 0.84
C THR A 129 -2.74 7.36 -0.55
N GLN A 130 -3.55 6.87 -1.49
CA GLN A 130 -3.55 7.35 -2.88
C GLN A 130 -4.15 8.75 -3.02
N SER A 131 -5.13 9.09 -2.17
CA SER A 131 -5.77 10.41 -2.14
C SER A 131 -5.03 11.44 -1.28
N PHE A 132 -4.01 11.01 -0.51
CA PHE A 132 -3.27 11.91 0.38
C PHE A 132 -2.50 12.98 -0.41
N ASN A 133 -2.85 14.24 -0.12
CA ASN A 133 -2.16 15.42 -0.59
C ASN A 133 -1.36 16.03 0.58
N PRO A 134 -0.01 16.06 0.50
CA PRO A 134 0.83 16.54 1.59
C PRO A 134 0.64 18.04 1.89
N ASP A 135 0.16 18.85 0.94
CA ASP A 135 -0.07 20.28 1.13
C ASP A 135 -1.29 20.59 2.02
N ASP A 136 -2.19 19.61 2.22
CA ASP A 136 -3.37 19.77 3.08
C ASP A 136 -3.03 19.62 4.58
N VAL A 137 -1.81 19.19 4.90
CA VAL A 137 -1.32 19.12 6.28
C VAL A 137 -0.84 20.50 6.70
N VAL A 138 -1.71 21.23 7.40
CA VAL A 138 -1.36 22.54 7.97
C VAL A 138 -0.35 22.31 9.11
N GLU A 139 0.92 22.63 8.89
CA GLU A 139 1.91 22.71 9.95
C GLU A 139 1.54 23.90 10.86
N ASP A 140 0.94 23.62 12.02
CA ASP A 140 0.63 24.62 13.04
C ASP A 140 1.94 25.06 13.75
N GLU A 141 2.84 25.69 12.99
CA GLU A 141 4.13 26.19 13.49
C GLU A 141 3.99 27.64 14.02
N SER A 142 2.91 27.93 14.76
CA SER A 142 2.73 29.28 15.34
C SER A 142 2.18 29.31 16.77
N ALA A 143 2.41 28.26 17.57
CA ALA A 143 2.08 28.25 19.01
C ALA A 143 3.29 28.39 19.97
N ALA A 144 4.51 28.67 19.47
CA ALA A 144 5.71 28.77 20.32
C ALA A 144 6.24 30.20 20.56
N ALA A 145 5.46 31.25 20.27
CA ALA A 145 5.89 32.64 20.46
C ALA A 145 4.93 33.44 21.36
N SER A 146 4.65 32.95 22.59
CA SER A 146 4.16 33.81 23.68
C SER A 146 4.21 33.09 25.03
N LYS A 147 5.36 33.13 25.69
CA LYS A 147 5.49 33.19 27.15
C LYS A 147 6.94 33.53 27.55
N SER A 148 7.40 34.70 27.11
CA SER A 148 8.34 35.48 27.92
C SER A 148 7.52 36.56 28.63
N ARG A 149 7.22 36.32 29.90
CA ARG A 149 7.12 37.38 30.91
C ARG A 149 7.29 36.80 32.30
#